data_AF-A0A2E2C2D3-F1
#
_entry.id   AF-A0A2E2C2D3-F1
#
_cell.length_a   1.000
_cell.length_b   1.000
_cell.length_c   1.000
_cell.angle_alpha   90.00
_cell.angle_beta   90.00
_cell.angle_gamma   90.00
#
_symmetry.space_group_name_H-M   'P 1'
#
loop_
_entity.id
_entity.type
_entity.pdbx_description
1 polymer ?
#
loop_
_entity_poly.entity_id
_entity_poly.type
_entity_poly.pdbx_seq_one_letter_code
_entity_poly.pdbx_strand_id
1 'polypeptide(L)'
;MNELDNQQENIAAGARFVGVVIGCVFAGIGLTVLGFMWSQPFGGFGAPPLFFRIFASFIAIPFVLIGGLTAYSSLTGKGLKKKRLSKRARSAKRSSSQGTYACPTCNAPLSDNLDVSPHGDVKCEYCSSWFNIHHA
;
A
#
# COMPACT_ATOMS: atom_id res chain seq x y z
N MET A 1 -3.84 -35.45 10.03
CA MET A 1 -4.51 -34.14 9.94
C MET A 1 -3.62 -33.18 10.71
N ASN A 2 -2.98 -32.24 10.02
CA ASN A 2 -1.73 -31.65 10.46
C ASN A 2 -1.96 -30.44 11.37
N GLU A 3 -1.22 -30.35 12.47
CA GLU A 3 -1.21 -29.25 13.43
C GLU A 3 -1.01 -27.86 12.76
N LEU A 4 -0.27 -27.84 11.64
CA LEU A 4 0.00 -26.64 10.85
C LEU A 4 -1.24 -26.09 10.14
N ASP A 5 -2.16 -26.95 9.70
CA ASP A 5 -3.39 -26.54 9.02
C ASP A 5 -4.32 -25.81 10.01
N ASN A 6 -4.41 -26.31 11.25
CA ASN A 6 -5.17 -25.68 12.33
C ASN A 6 -4.59 -24.31 12.73
N GLN A 7 -3.26 -24.17 12.81
CA GLN A 7 -2.62 -22.89 13.12
C GLN A 7 -2.91 -21.84 12.02
N GLN A 8 -2.83 -22.25 10.75
CA GLN A 8 -3.07 -21.36 9.62
C GLN A 8 -4.54 -20.92 9.52
N GLU A 9 -5.49 -21.80 9.85
CA GLU A 9 -6.91 -21.48 9.90
C GLU A 9 -7.24 -20.46 11.00
N ASN A 10 -6.66 -20.61 12.19
CA ASN A 10 -6.83 -19.67 13.31
C ASN A 10 -6.24 -18.29 12.99
N ILE A 11 -5.07 -18.23 12.35
CA ILE A 11 -4.45 -16.96 11.92
C ILE A 11 -5.31 -16.27 10.84
N ALA A 12 -5.85 -17.03 9.89
CA ALA A 12 -6.73 -16.49 8.86
C ALA A 12 -8.06 -15.98 9.43
N ALA A 13 -8.64 -16.68 10.41
CA ALA A 13 -9.86 -16.25 11.10
C ALA A 13 -9.62 -14.96 11.91
N GLY A 14 -8.51 -14.89 12.66
CA GLY A 14 -8.12 -13.71 13.44
C GLY A 14 -7.87 -12.48 12.55
N ALA A 15 -7.15 -12.64 11.44
CA ALA A 15 -6.88 -11.56 10.50
C ALA A 15 -8.17 -11.00 9.85
N ARG A 16 -9.15 -11.86 9.58
CA ARG A 16 -10.45 -11.44 9.04
C ARG A 16 -11.25 -10.63 10.07
N PHE A 17 -11.27 -11.08 11.32
CA PHE A 17 -11.98 -10.36 12.38
C PHE A 17 -11.40 -8.94 12.57
N VAL A 18 -10.08 -8.83 12.64
CA VAL A 18 -9.39 -7.53 12.76
C VAL A 18 -9.69 -6.64 11.57
N GLY A 19 -9.66 -7.18 10.34
CA GLY A 19 -10.02 -6.43 9.13
C GLY A 19 -11.46 -5.91 9.13
N VAL A 20 -12.42 -6.69 9.64
CA VAL A 20 -13.83 -6.26 9.77
C VAL A 20 -13.96 -5.13 10.79
N VAL A 21 -13.36 -5.28 11.98
CA VAL A 21 -13.44 -4.27 13.04
C VAL A 21 -12.85 -2.95 12.57
N ILE A 22 -11.63 -2.99 12.01
CA ILE A 22 -10.97 -1.80 11.49
C ILE A 22 -11.81 -1.18 10.37
N GLY A 23 -12.26 -1.98 9.40
CA GLY A 23 -13.07 -1.48 8.29
C GLY A 23 -14.35 -0.79 8.75
N CYS A 24 -15.08 -1.39 9.69
CA CYS A 24 -16.32 -0.83 10.25
C CYS A 24 -16.08 0.47 11.02
N VAL A 25 -14.99 0.58 11.79
CA VAL A 25 -14.66 1.82 12.52
C VAL A 25 -14.39 2.97 11.54
N PHE A 26 -13.53 2.75 10.55
CA PHE A 26 -13.19 3.79 9.56
C PHE A 26 -14.40 4.18 8.70
N ALA A 27 -15.20 3.20 8.26
CA ALA A 27 -16.43 3.46 7.52
C ALA A 27 -17.47 4.19 8.37
N GLY A 28 -17.62 3.80 9.63
CA GLY A 28 -18.52 4.41 10.58
C GLY A 28 -18.20 5.88 10.82
N ILE A 29 -16.92 6.21 11.04
CA ILE A 29 -16.46 7.60 11.21
C ILE A 29 -16.76 8.42 9.95
N GLY A 30 -16.42 7.89 8.77
CA GLY A 30 -16.71 8.60 7.52
C GLY A 30 -18.21 8.84 7.32
N LEU A 31 -19.04 7.84 7.60
CA LEU A 31 -20.48 7.92 7.42
C LEU A 31 -21.16 8.85 8.43
N THR A 32 -20.70 8.87 9.68
CA THR A 32 -21.23 9.79 10.70
C THR A 32 -20.87 11.23 10.37
N VAL A 33 -19.63 11.51 9.92
CA VAL A 33 -19.24 12.85 9.47
C VAL A 33 -20.08 13.31 8.29
N LEU A 34 -20.27 12.45 7.28
CA LEU A 34 -21.13 12.76 6.13
C LEU A 34 -22.58 13.00 6.55
N GLY A 35 -23.13 12.11 7.35
CA GLY A 35 -24.52 12.20 7.82
C GLY A 35 -24.77 13.45 8.66
N PHE A 36 -23.90 13.74 9.63
CA PHE A 36 -24.06 14.88 10.53
C PHE A 36 -23.90 16.22 9.79
N MET A 37 -23.01 16.27 8.80
CA MET A 37 -22.76 17.48 8.03
C MET A 37 -23.90 17.82 7.06
N TRP A 38 -24.57 16.78 6.54
CA TRP A 38 -25.66 16.93 5.57
C TRP A 38 -27.06 16.88 6.20
N SER A 39 -27.20 16.40 7.44
CA SER A 39 -28.47 16.45 8.18
C SER A 39 -28.80 17.84 8.73
N GLN A 40 -27.81 18.74 8.80
CA GLN A 40 -28.01 20.11 9.27
C GLN A 40 -28.68 20.98 8.20
N PRO A 41 -29.73 21.75 8.54
CA PRO A 41 -30.46 22.59 7.60
C PRO A 41 -29.55 23.65 6.97
N PHE A 42 -29.83 24.01 5.72
CA PHE A 42 -29.10 25.05 5.01
C PHE A 42 -29.55 26.44 5.51
N GLY A 43 -28.60 27.30 5.89
CA GLY A 43 -28.87 28.71 6.19
C GLY A 43 -29.44 29.02 7.57
N GLY A 44 -29.43 28.07 8.52
CA GLY A 44 -29.79 28.32 9.92
C GLY A 44 -28.67 29.05 10.69
N PHE A 45 -29.03 29.84 11.70
CA PHE A 45 -28.06 30.42 12.64
C PHE A 45 -27.29 29.29 13.35
N GLY A 46 -25.97 29.20 13.12
CA GLY A 46 -25.12 28.09 13.60
C GLY A 46 -24.92 26.93 12.61
N ALA A 47 -25.46 27.01 11.39
CA ALA A 47 -25.23 25.99 10.38
C ALA A 47 -23.77 26.02 9.86
N PRO A 48 -23.14 24.84 9.64
CA PRO A 48 -21.78 24.79 9.11
C PRO A 48 -21.74 25.41 7.70
N PRO A 49 -20.76 26.31 7.42
CA PRO A 49 -20.59 26.93 6.11
C PRO A 49 -20.48 25.89 5.00
N LEU A 50 -21.00 26.20 3.81
CA LEU A 50 -20.97 25.29 2.66
C LEU A 50 -19.55 24.76 2.35
N PHE A 51 -18.53 25.62 2.50
CA PHE A 51 -17.13 25.24 2.35
C PHE A 51 -16.73 24.09 3.26
N PHE A 52 -17.11 24.15 4.54
CA PHE A 52 -16.79 23.10 5.51
C PHE A 52 -17.50 21.79 5.19
N ARG A 53 -18.74 21.85 4.67
CA ARG A 53 -19.47 20.65 4.23
C ARG A 53 -18.78 19.95 3.06
N ILE A 54 -18.31 20.72 2.08
CA ILE A 54 -17.60 20.20 0.91
C ILE A 54 -16.26 19.61 1.35
N PHE A 55 -15.49 20.34 2.17
CA PHE A 55 -14.19 19.89 2.68
C PHE A 55 -14.32 18.60 3.51
N ALA A 56 -15.28 18.54 4.44
CA ALA A 56 -15.53 17.34 5.22
C ALA A 56 -15.98 16.15 4.36
N SER A 57 -16.74 16.40 3.29
CA SER A 57 -17.14 15.34 2.34
C SER A 57 -15.92 14.76 1.62
N PHE A 58 -14.94 15.58 1.22
CA PHE A 58 -13.70 15.10 0.61
C PHE A 58 -12.88 14.18 1.53
N ILE A 59 -12.92 14.41 2.84
CA ILE A 59 -12.24 13.56 3.84
C ILE A 59 -13.08 12.32 4.15
N ALA A 60 -14.40 12.45 4.25
CA ALA A 60 -15.28 11.36 4.62
C ALA A 60 -15.40 10.28 3.53
N ILE A 61 -15.42 10.66 2.26
CA ILE A 61 -15.52 9.73 1.11
C ILE A 61 -14.42 8.65 1.12
N PRO A 62 -13.11 8.96 1.20
CA PRO A 62 -12.07 7.94 1.23
C PRO A 62 -12.15 7.07 2.49
N PHE A 63 -12.58 7.60 3.63
CA PHE A 63 -12.79 6.82 4.86
C PHE A 63 -13.91 5.78 4.68
N VAL A 64 -15.04 6.18 4.11
CA VAL A 64 -16.15 5.26 3.80
C VAL A 64 -15.74 4.22 2.75
N LEU A 65 -15.03 4.64 1.70
CA LEU A 65 -14.56 3.73 0.65
C LEU A 65 -13.54 2.72 1.17
N ILE A 66 -12.48 3.17 1.84
CA ILE A 66 -11.41 2.30 2.34
C ILE A 66 -11.93 1.43 3.48
N GLY A 67 -12.68 1.99 4.43
CA GLY A 67 -13.28 1.24 5.53
C GLY A 67 -14.28 0.20 5.04
N GLY A 68 -15.18 0.60 4.13
CA GLY A 68 -16.18 -0.28 3.54
C GLY A 68 -15.56 -1.40 2.70
N LEU A 69 -14.56 -1.09 1.87
CA LEU A 69 -13.83 -2.10 1.08
C LEU A 69 -13.06 -3.07 1.99
N THR A 70 -12.45 -2.57 3.05
CA THR A 70 -11.71 -3.41 4.02
C THR A 70 -12.66 -4.35 4.76
N ALA A 71 -13.79 -3.83 5.28
CA ALA A 71 -14.81 -4.65 5.93
C ALA A 71 -15.40 -5.69 4.96
N TYR A 72 -15.81 -5.25 3.76
CA TYR A 72 -16.41 -6.11 2.75
C TYR A 72 -15.46 -7.21 2.27
N SER A 73 -14.20 -6.88 2.00
CA SER A 73 -13.20 -7.87 1.57
C SER A 73 -12.86 -8.88 2.67
N SER A 74 -12.90 -8.44 3.93
CA SER A 74 -12.68 -9.30 5.08
C SER A 74 -13.85 -10.26 5.34
N LEU A 75 -15.09 -9.77 5.22
CA LEU A 75 -16.32 -10.56 5.38
C LEU A 75 -16.53 -11.56 4.25
N THR A 76 -16.28 -11.17 3.00
CA THR A 76 -16.66 -12.00 1.85
C THR A 76 -15.69 -13.17 1.65
N GLY A 77 -14.49 -13.17 2.26
CA GLY A 77 -13.46 -14.22 2.14
C GLY A 77 -12.89 -14.39 0.73
N LYS A 78 -13.59 -13.89 -0.28
CA LYS A 78 -13.17 -13.61 -1.65
C LYS A 78 -12.24 -12.41 -1.57
N GLY A 79 -10.99 -12.68 -1.16
CA GLY A 79 -9.92 -11.70 -1.31
C GLY A 79 -10.05 -11.07 -2.68
N LEU A 80 -10.04 -9.72 -2.72
CA LEU A 80 -10.12 -8.94 -3.95
C LEU A 80 -9.26 -9.64 -4.99
N LYS A 81 -9.89 -10.34 -5.94
CA LYS A 81 -9.22 -10.74 -7.17
C LYS A 81 -8.73 -9.41 -7.68
N LYS A 82 -7.43 -9.13 -7.48
CA LYS A 82 -6.73 -7.98 -8.01
C LYS A 82 -6.98 -8.05 -9.52
N LYS A 83 -8.08 -7.47 -10.00
CA LYS A 83 -8.08 -6.84 -11.30
C LYS A 83 -6.93 -5.86 -11.14
N ARG A 84 -5.86 -6.14 -11.88
CA ARG A 84 -4.60 -5.39 -11.89
C ARG A 84 -4.89 -3.94 -12.30
N LEU A 85 -5.53 -3.15 -11.45
CA LEU A 85 -5.48 -1.70 -11.45
C LEU A 85 -4.26 -1.27 -10.63
N SER A 86 -3.13 -1.88 -10.97
CA SER A 86 -1.78 -1.40 -10.71
C SER A 86 -1.10 -1.21 -12.08
N LYS A 87 -1.75 -0.42 -12.94
CA LYS A 87 -1.17 0.13 -14.17
C LYS A 87 -1.79 1.52 -14.41
N ARG A 88 -1.54 2.49 -13.52
CA ARG A 88 -1.48 3.93 -13.89
C ARG A 88 -1.05 4.93 -12.81
N ALA A 89 -0.87 4.53 -11.55
CA ALA A 89 -0.38 5.43 -10.49
C ALA A 89 1.03 5.13 -9.96
N ARG A 90 1.87 4.44 -10.75
CA ARG A 90 3.32 4.31 -10.54
C ARG A 90 4.10 4.36 -11.86
N SER A 91 3.67 5.23 -12.78
CA SER A 91 4.46 5.56 -13.98
C SER A 91 5.34 6.77 -13.71
N ALA A 92 6.17 6.66 -12.67
CA ALA A 92 7.42 7.40 -12.51
C ALA A 92 8.27 6.52 -11.59
N LYS A 93 9.43 6.08 -12.09
CA LYS A 93 10.35 5.11 -11.48
C LYS A 93 9.85 3.67 -11.37
N ARG A 94 10.10 2.91 -12.43
CA ARG A 94 10.76 1.60 -12.35
C ARG A 94 11.33 1.31 -13.73
N SER A 95 12.60 1.65 -13.91
CA SER A 95 13.44 0.97 -14.88
C SER A 95 13.46 -0.53 -14.53
N SER A 96 13.81 -1.31 -15.54
CA SER A 96 14.60 -2.55 -15.44
C SER A 96 15.43 -2.63 -14.15
N SER A 97 15.66 -3.79 -13.54
CA SER A 97 16.16 -5.03 -14.12
C SER A 97 16.01 -6.15 -13.06
N GLN A 98 15.88 -7.43 -13.43
CA GLN A 98 16.96 -8.42 -13.41
C GLN A 98 17.90 -8.31 -12.18
N GLY A 99 18.09 -9.44 -11.48
CA GLY A 99 19.02 -9.69 -10.37
C GLY A 99 19.66 -8.48 -9.69
N THR A 100 19.20 -8.16 -8.48
CA THR A 100 19.79 -7.10 -7.64
C THR A 100 21.18 -7.54 -7.16
N TYR A 101 22.20 -7.39 -7.99
CA TYR A 101 23.59 -7.43 -7.54
C TYR A 101 23.89 -6.13 -6.77
N ALA A 102 24.51 -6.26 -5.60
CA ALA A 102 24.91 -5.13 -4.76
C ALA A 102 26.43 -5.14 -4.58
N CYS A 103 27.04 -3.98 -4.45
CA CYS A 103 28.47 -3.89 -4.20
C CYS A 103 28.79 -4.41 -2.78
N PRO A 104 29.75 -5.34 -2.59
CA PRO A 104 30.08 -5.87 -1.26
C PRO A 104 30.71 -4.81 -0.33
N THR A 105 31.32 -3.76 -0.89
CA THR A 105 32.03 -2.73 -0.13
C THR A 105 31.10 -1.65 0.42
N CYS A 106 30.12 -1.21 -0.37
CA CYS A 106 29.26 -0.07 -0.03
C CYS A 106 27.76 -0.39 -0.06
N ASN A 107 27.40 -1.61 -0.42
CA ASN A 107 26.02 -2.10 -0.56
C ASN A 107 25.16 -1.27 -1.53
N ALA A 108 25.77 -0.52 -2.44
CA ALA A 108 25.06 0.23 -3.45
C ALA A 108 24.53 -0.71 -4.54
N PRO A 109 23.31 -0.45 -5.08
CA PRO A 109 22.75 -1.25 -6.17
C PRO A 109 23.56 -1.03 -7.45
N LEU A 110 23.80 -2.12 -8.17
CA LEU A 110 24.49 -2.07 -9.47
C LEU A 110 23.53 -1.52 -10.55
N SER A 111 24.01 -0.53 -11.30
CA SER A 111 23.28 0.10 -12.41
C SER A 111 23.43 -0.74 -13.69
N ASP A 112 22.53 -0.56 -14.67
CA ASP A 112 22.59 -1.32 -15.94
C ASP A 112 23.81 -0.90 -16.83
N ASN A 113 24.54 0.17 -16.48
CA ASN A 113 25.68 0.71 -17.25
C ASN A 113 27.01 0.61 -16.46
N LEU A 114 27.42 -0.60 -16.10
CA LEU A 114 28.66 -0.80 -15.35
C LEU A 114 29.87 -0.91 -16.27
N ASP A 115 30.97 -0.31 -15.83
CA ASP A 115 32.27 -0.46 -16.48
C ASP A 115 32.83 -1.84 -16.11
N VAL A 116 33.10 -2.66 -17.14
CA VAL A 116 33.56 -4.04 -16.99
C VAL A 116 34.99 -4.13 -17.47
N SER A 117 35.88 -4.58 -16.59
CA SER A 117 37.28 -4.80 -16.92
C SER A 117 37.42 -5.95 -17.93
N PRO A 118 38.44 -5.94 -18.82
CA PRO A 118 38.74 -7.09 -19.67
C PRO A 118 39.00 -8.39 -18.89
N HIS A 119 39.28 -8.30 -17.59
CA HIS A 119 39.42 -9.45 -16.68
C HIS A 119 38.09 -9.93 -16.05
N GLY A 120 36.96 -9.27 -16.32
CA GLY A 120 35.63 -9.68 -15.85
C GLY A 120 35.18 -9.08 -14.51
N ASP A 121 35.97 -8.18 -13.92
CA ASP A 121 35.56 -7.44 -12.72
C ASP A 121 34.69 -6.23 -13.06
N VAL A 122 33.78 -5.89 -12.16
CA VAL A 122 32.87 -4.74 -12.31
C VAL A 122 33.27 -3.61 -11.36
N LYS A 123 33.24 -2.37 -11.86
CA LYS A 123 33.51 -1.19 -11.04
C LYS A 123 32.21 -0.64 -10.45
N CYS A 124 32.17 -0.44 -9.14
CA CYS A 124 31.06 0.28 -8.52
C CYS A 124 31.13 1.78 -8.83
N GLU A 125 30.05 2.38 -9.33
CA GLU A 125 30.00 3.83 -9.58
C GLU A 125 30.01 4.68 -8.30
N TYR A 126 29.58 4.13 -7.17
CA TYR A 126 29.40 4.88 -5.92
C TYR A 126 30.68 4.96 -5.09
N CYS A 127 31.38 3.84 -4.92
CA CYS A 127 32.61 3.79 -4.12
C CYS A 127 33.87 3.58 -4.97
N SER A 128 33.74 3.46 -6.30
CA SER A 128 34.83 3.23 -7.25
C SER A 128 35.67 1.96 -7.02
N SER A 129 35.22 1.05 -6.15
CA SER A 129 35.89 -0.24 -5.92
C SER A 129 35.57 -1.23 -7.03
N TRP A 130 36.58 -1.98 -7.47
CA TRP A 130 36.45 -3.12 -8.36
C TRP A 130 36.15 -4.38 -7.55
N PHE A 131 35.20 -5.19 -8.01
CA PHE A 131 34.88 -6.46 -7.38
C PHE A 131 34.37 -7.46 -8.41
N ASN A 132 34.45 -8.74 -8.07
CA ASN A 132 34.03 -9.82 -8.95
C ASN A 132 32.59 -10.23 -8.66
N ILE A 133 31.75 -10.29 -9.70
CA ILE A 133 30.32 -10.62 -9.56
C ILE A 133 30.11 -12.09 -9.14
N HIS A 134 31.07 -12.98 -9.40
CA HIS A 134 30.98 -14.42 -9.06
C HIS A 134 31.34 -14.72 -7.60
N HIS A 135 31.98 -13.79 -6.90
CA HIS A 135 32.37 -13.92 -5.50
C HIS A 135 31.67 -12.90 -4.59
N ALA A 136 30.66 -12.20 -5.10
CA ALA A 136 29.87 -11.20 -4.37
C ALA A 136 28.75 -11.81 -3.52
#